data_AF-A0A7X9WML0-F1
#
_entry.id   AF-A0A7X9WML0-F1
#
_cell.length_a   1.000
_cell.length_b   1.000
_cell.length_c   1.000
_cell.angle_alpha   90.00
_cell.angle_beta   90.00
_cell.angle_gamma   90.00
#
_symmetry.space_group_name_H-M   'P 1'
#
loop_
_entity.id
_entity.type
_entity.pdbx_description
1 polymer ?
#
loop_
_entity_poly.entity_id
_entity_poly.type
_entity_poly.pdbx_seq_one_letter_code
_entity_poly.pdbx_strand_id
1 'polypeptide(L)'
;MALAAQEAAIDWAALPALPYRAPPVVTQGMHDFAGREAKARKCPLPPAPGHNQSMSVELALLVDGTGDVRTVVPRAIDCATVEQYAAGLAAGFARNNLLPRSGAAEQWYKTTVTFSWRK
;
A
#
# COMPACT_ATOMS: atom_id res chain seq x y z
N MET A 1 -13.60 24.92 -8.51
CA MET A 1 -14.26 23.62 -8.76
C MET A 1 -13.56 22.59 -7.89
N ALA A 2 -14.07 22.34 -6.69
CA ALA A 2 -13.56 21.28 -5.82
C ALA A 2 -14.26 19.99 -6.22
N LEU A 3 -13.53 19.08 -6.84
CA LEU A 3 -13.91 17.67 -6.85
C LEU A 3 -13.73 17.20 -5.40
N ALA A 4 -14.73 17.46 -4.56
CA ALA A 4 -14.98 16.63 -3.41
C ALA A 4 -15.38 15.27 -4.01
N ALA A 5 -14.37 14.47 -4.35
CA ALA A 5 -14.55 13.05 -4.54
C ALA A 5 -15.32 12.61 -3.31
N GLN A 6 -16.47 12.00 -3.53
CA GLN A 6 -17.18 11.30 -2.49
C GLN A 6 -16.21 10.18 -2.05
N GLU A 7 -15.33 10.48 -1.09
CA GLU A 7 -14.62 9.50 -0.30
C GLU A 7 -15.71 8.80 0.49
N ALA A 8 -16.41 7.88 -0.17
CA ALA A 8 -17.11 6.82 0.53
C ALA A 8 -16.05 6.25 1.47
N ALA A 9 -16.20 6.53 2.77
CA ALA A 9 -15.22 6.17 3.76
C ALA A 9 -15.00 4.66 3.63
N ILE A 10 -13.80 4.27 3.17
CA ILE A 10 -13.46 2.87 3.00
C ILE A 10 -13.55 2.23 4.38
N ASP A 11 -14.41 1.24 4.54
CA ASP A 11 -14.42 0.41 5.75
C ASP A 11 -13.23 -0.56 5.69
N TRP A 12 -12.08 -0.08 6.16
CA TRP A 12 -10.82 -0.83 6.22
C TRP A 12 -10.93 -2.14 7.01
N ALA A 13 -11.80 -2.19 8.02
CA ALA A 13 -11.96 -3.39 8.84
C ALA A 13 -12.66 -4.49 8.04
N ALA A 14 -13.64 -4.12 7.20
CA ALA A 14 -14.40 -5.05 6.37
C ALA A 14 -13.66 -5.53 5.10
N LEU A 15 -12.57 -4.86 4.69
CA LEU A 15 -11.84 -5.25 3.49
C LEU A 15 -11.17 -6.63 3.65
N PRO A 16 -11.38 -7.56 2.71
CA PRO A 16 -10.64 -8.82 2.68
C PRO A 16 -9.17 -8.58 2.33
N ALA A 17 -8.29 -9.44 2.82
CA ALA A 17 -6.88 -9.40 2.44
C ALA A 17 -6.70 -9.68 0.94
N LEU A 18 -5.78 -8.97 0.29
CA LEU A 18 -5.47 -9.17 -1.12
C LEU A 18 -4.87 -10.58 -1.33
N PRO A 19 -5.46 -11.42 -2.20
CA PRO A 19 -5.12 -12.83 -2.29
C PRO A 19 -3.90 -13.07 -3.19
N TYR A 20 -2.70 -12.76 -2.70
CA TYR A 20 -1.46 -13.01 -3.45
C TYR A 20 -1.24 -14.52 -3.70
N ARG A 21 -0.68 -14.87 -4.86
CA ARG A 21 -0.15 -16.22 -5.12
C ARG A 21 1.16 -16.44 -4.36
N ALA A 22 2.05 -15.44 -4.41
CA ALA A 22 3.31 -15.42 -3.69
C ALA A 22 3.42 -14.14 -2.85
N PRO A 23 3.90 -14.23 -1.58
CA PRO A 23 4.10 -13.06 -0.74
C PRO A 23 5.00 -12.02 -1.41
N PRO A 24 4.60 -10.74 -1.46
CA PRO A 24 5.46 -9.68 -1.99
C PRO A 24 6.74 -9.54 -1.16
N VAL A 25 7.86 -9.31 -1.86
CA VAL A 25 9.15 -9.06 -1.23
C VAL A 25 9.50 -7.59 -1.43
N VAL A 26 9.58 -6.85 -0.32
CA VAL A 26 10.12 -5.49 -0.33
C VAL A 26 11.64 -5.60 -0.29
N THR A 27 12.30 -5.14 -1.35
CA THR A 27 13.77 -5.24 -1.46
C THR A 27 14.46 -4.18 -0.59
N GLN A 28 15.76 -4.37 -0.31
CA GLN A 28 16.55 -3.38 0.43
C GLN A 28 16.52 -1.99 -0.23
N GLY A 29 16.64 -1.92 -1.57
CA GLY A 29 16.57 -0.65 -2.28
C GLY A 29 15.21 0.05 -2.12
N MET A 30 14.12 -0.71 -2.03
CA MET A 30 12.79 -0.14 -1.77
C MET A 30 12.67 0.40 -0.34
N HIS A 31 13.24 -0.31 0.63
CA HIS A 31 13.33 0.15 2.01
C HIS A 31 14.13 1.45 2.13
N ASP A 32 15.31 1.50 1.51
CA ASP A 32 16.21 2.65 1.57
C ASP A 32 15.59 3.88 0.88
N PHE A 33 14.86 3.67 -0.23
CA PHE A 33 14.11 4.74 -0.88
C PHE A 33 13.06 5.34 0.05
N ALA A 34 12.20 4.51 0.64
CA ALA A 34 11.16 4.98 1.56
C ALA A 34 11.76 5.71 2.77
N GLY A 35 12.85 5.18 3.36
CA GLY A 35 13.53 5.82 4.47
C GLY A 35 14.13 7.18 4.12
N ARG A 36 14.74 7.30 2.93
CA ARG A 36 15.25 8.59 2.43
C ARG A 36 14.14 9.61 2.23
N GLU A 37 13.04 9.24 1.59
CA GLU A 37 11.91 10.14 1.36
C GLU A 37 11.24 10.55 2.67
N ALA A 38 11.03 9.61 3.60
CA ALA A 38 10.47 9.90 4.92
C ALA A 38 11.32 10.93 5.68
N LYS A 39 12.65 10.79 5.66
CA LYS A 39 13.59 11.75 6.26
C LYS A 39 13.57 13.10 5.55
N ALA A 40 13.61 13.11 4.23
CA ALA A 40 13.62 14.35 3.42
C ALA A 40 12.35 15.18 3.61
N ARG A 41 11.20 14.52 3.77
CA ARG A 41 9.89 15.15 3.97
C ARG A 41 9.51 15.37 5.43
N LYS A 42 10.38 14.96 6.38
CA LYS A 42 10.13 15.05 7.82
C LYS A 42 8.83 14.38 8.23
N CYS A 43 8.54 13.22 7.63
CA CYS A 43 7.32 12.48 7.93
C CYS A 43 7.26 12.08 9.41
N PRO A 44 6.05 11.99 10.00
CA PRO A 44 5.91 11.47 11.35
C PRO A 44 6.32 10.01 11.37
N LEU A 45 7.35 9.71 12.17
CA LEU A 45 7.88 8.35 12.31
C LEU A 45 7.37 7.75 13.61
N PRO A 46 6.81 6.52 13.58
CA PRO A 46 6.44 5.85 14.81
C PRO A 46 7.69 5.59 15.67
N PRO A 47 7.55 5.52 17.01
CA PRO A 47 8.64 5.14 17.89
C PRO A 47 9.23 3.80 17.47
N ALA A 48 10.55 3.77 17.24
CA ALA A 48 11.23 2.58 16.77
C ALA A 48 12.10 1.98 17.88
N PRO A 49 11.86 0.73 18.29
CA PRO A 49 12.69 0.05 19.27
C PRO A 49 14.08 -0.25 18.66
N GLY A 50 15.13 0.19 19.35
CA GLY A 50 16.52 0.00 18.92
C GLY A 50 16.90 0.85 17.68
N HIS A 51 17.70 0.24 16.80
CA HIS A 51 18.38 0.95 15.70
C HIS A 51 17.62 0.93 14.36
N ASN A 52 16.50 0.23 14.27
CA ASN A 52 15.72 0.12 13.04
C ASN A 52 14.48 1.00 13.14
N GLN A 53 14.29 1.87 12.15
CA GLN A 53 13.04 2.57 11.92
C GLN A 53 12.12 1.71 11.05
N SER A 54 10.82 1.72 11.31
CA SER A 54 9.83 1.13 10.42
C SER A 54 8.67 2.08 10.13
N MET A 55 7.98 1.83 9.01
CA MET A 55 6.79 2.53 8.58
C MET A 55 5.92 1.57 7.77
N SER A 56 4.63 1.48 8.08
CA SER A 56 3.68 0.63 7.36
C SER A 56 2.61 1.49 6.71
N VAL A 57 2.30 1.20 5.45
CA VAL A 57 1.20 1.83 4.70
C VAL A 57 0.17 0.75 4.41
N GLU A 58 -1.05 0.92 4.95
CA GLU A 58 -2.21 0.12 4.58
C GLU A 58 -2.80 0.67 3.28
N LEU A 59 -3.16 -0.21 2.35
CA LEU A 59 -3.56 0.14 0.99
C LEU A 59 -4.85 -0.60 0.65
N ALA A 60 -5.82 0.10 0.08
CA ALA A 60 -7.01 -0.49 -0.52
C ALA A 60 -6.82 -0.61 -2.03
N LEU A 61 -7.09 -1.78 -2.60
CA LEU A 61 -6.95 -2.06 -4.03
C LEU A 61 -8.29 -2.48 -4.60
N LEU A 62 -8.74 -1.80 -5.66
CA LEU A 62 -9.88 -2.22 -6.46
C LEU A 62 -9.37 -3.16 -7.56
N VAL A 63 -9.76 -4.43 -7.48
CA VAL A 63 -9.37 -5.45 -8.45
C VAL A 63 -10.60 -5.83 -9.27
N ASP A 64 -10.48 -5.83 -10.59
CA ASP A 64 -11.55 -6.20 -11.49
C ASP A 64 -11.73 -7.72 -11.63
N GLY A 65 -12.67 -8.13 -12.50
CA GLY A 65 -12.96 -9.54 -12.78
C GLY A 65 -11.85 -10.28 -13.52
N THR A 66 -10.93 -9.59 -14.20
CA THR A 66 -9.75 -10.22 -14.85
C THR A 66 -8.58 -10.38 -13.89
N GLY A 67 -8.66 -9.76 -12.71
CA GLY A 67 -7.60 -9.78 -11.71
C GLY A 67 -6.63 -8.61 -11.84
N ASP A 68 -6.97 -7.58 -12.63
CA ASP A 68 -6.17 -6.39 -12.80
C ASP A 68 -6.52 -5.33 -11.74
N VAL A 69 -5.51 -4.60 -11.29
CA VAL A 69 -5.68 -3.51 -10.32
C VAL A 69 -6.12 -2.25 -11.07
N ARG A 70 -7.31 -1.75 -10.73
CA ARG A 70 -7.91 -0.53 -11.30
C ARG A 70 -7.49 0.72 -10.53
N THR A 71 -7.47 0.61 -9.21
CA THR A 71 -7.22 1.73 -8.29
C THR A 71 -6.47 1.24 -7.07
N VAL A 72 -5.54 2.05 -6.56
CA VAL A 72 -4.90 1.87 -5.26
C VAL A 72 -5.06 3.13 -4.43
N VAL A 73 -5.62 2.99 -3.23
CA VAL A 73 -5.85 4.08 -2.29
C VAL A 73 -5.03 3.83 -1.02
N PRO A 74 -4.05 4.67 -0.69
CA PRO A 74 -3.35 4.56 0.57
C PRO A 74 -4.19 5.08 1.72
N ARG A 75 -4.11 4.40 2.87
CA ARG A 75 -4.54 4.97 4.15
C ARG A 75 -3.50 6.01 4.55
N ALA A 76 -3.96 7.23 4.78
CA ALA A 76 -3.08 8.34 5.14
C ALA A 76 -2.24 8.02 6.38
N ILE A 77 -0.94 8.28 6.28
CA ILE A 77 0.06 8.23 7.35
C ILE A 77 0.82 9.56 7.46
N ASP A 78 0.26 10.63 6.88
CA ASP A 78 0.85 11.97 6.80
C ASP A 78 2.23 11.99 6.11
N CYS A 79 2.42 11.14 5.10
CA CYS A 79 3.67 11.03 4.35
C CYS A 79 3.41 10.75 2.86
N ALA A 80 2.85 11.74 2.15
CA ALA A 80 2.36 11.60 0.77
C ALA A 80 3.34 10.89 -0.19
N THR A 81 4.64 11.22 -0.15
CA THR A 81 5.61 10.58 -1.04
C THR A 81 5.75 9.08 -0.77
N VAL A 82 5.75 8.66 0.50
CA VAL A 82 5.86 7.23 0.86
C VAL A 82 4.54 6.52 0.59
N GLU A 83 3.40 7.17 0.82
CA GLU A 83 2.07 6.65 0.49
C GLU A 83 1.93 6.35 -1.01
N GLN A 84 2.28 7.30 -1.86
CA GLN A 84 2.23 7.13 -3.31
C GLN A 84 3.23 6.06 -3.80
N TYR A 85 4.41 6.00 -3.18
CA TYR A 85 5.38 4.96 -3.48
C TYR A 85 4.86 3.57 -3.12
N ALA A 86 4.26 3.41 -1.93
CA ALA A 86 3.65 2.17 -1.48
C ALA A 86 2.49 1.75 -2.39
N ALA A 87 1.66 2.70 -2.84
CA ALA A 87 0.59 2.44 -3.79
C ALA A 87 1.11 1.89 -5.13
N GLY A 88 2.17 2.49 -5.67
CA GLY A 88 2.84 1.99 -6.88
C GLY A 88 3.44 0.59 -6.70
N LEU A 89 4.08 0.33 -5.55
CA LEU A 89 4.61 -1.00 -5.23
C LEU A 89 3.50 -2.05 -5.13
N ALA A 90 2.39 -1.77 -4.45
CA ALA A 90 1.30 -2.73 -4.32
C ALA A 90 0.64 -3.05 -5.67
N ALA A 91 0.45 -2.05 -6.55
CA ALA A 91 -0.01 -2.30 -7.92
C ALA A 91 0.97 -3.21 -8.68
N GLY A 92 2.28 -2.95 -8.56
CA GLY A 92 3.33 -3.78 -9.17
C GLY A 92 3.37 -5.20 -8.61
N PHE A 93 3.25 -5.37 -7.29
CA PHE A 93 3.24 -6.66 -6.61
C PHE A 93 2.01 -7.50 -6.91
N ALA A 94 0.86 -6.88 -7.17
CA ALA A 94 -0.38 -7.57 -7.51
C ALA A 94 -0.36 -8.05 -8.97
N ARG A 95 0.32 -7.34 -9.86
CA ARG A 95 0.36 -7.66 -11.29
C ARG A 95 0.80 -9.11 -11.52
N ASN A 96 -0.06 -9.90 -12.17
CA ASN A 96 0.12 -11.33 -12.43
C ASN A 96 0.28 -12.23 -11.19
N ASN A 97 0.12 -11.70 -9.97
CA ASN A 97 0.41 -12.38 -8.71
C ASN A 97 -0.81 -12.50 -7.79
N LEU A 98 -2.04 -12.40 -8.30
CA LEU A 98 -3.26 -12.64 -7.53
C LEU A 98 -3.85 -14.02 -7.81
N LEU A 99 -4.33 -14.75 -6.81
CA LEU A 99 -5.05 -16.01 -7.01
C LEU A 99 -6.20 -15.83 -8.01
N PRO A 100 -6.51 -16.85 -8.85
CA PRO A 100 -7.63 -16.78 -9.77
C PRO A 100 -8.93 -16.48 -9.04
N ARG A 101 -9.77 -15.62 -9.62
CA ARG A 101 -11.06 -15.21 -9.05
C ARG A 101 -12.18 -15.81 -9.86
N SER A 102 -13.24 -16.25 -9.18
CA SER A 102 -14.43 -16.86 -9.79
C SER A 102 -15.58 -15.88 -10.03
N GLY A 103 -15.32 -14.56 -10.01
CA GLY A 103 -16.35 -13.53 -10.15
C GLY A 103 -15.96 -12.43 -11.12
N ALA A 104 -16.93 -11.94 -11.89
CA ALA A 104 -16.73 -10.87 -12.88
C ALA A 104 -16.78 -9.45 -12.28
N ALA A 105 -17.18 -9.32 -11.01
CA ALA A 105 -17.35 -8.02 -10.37
C ALA A 105 -16.03 -7.47 -9.79
N GLU A 106 -15.88 -6.15 -9.88
CA GLU A 106 -14.82 -5.44 -9.16
C GLU A 106 -14.99 -5.62 -7.64
N GLN A 107 -13.88 -5.74 -6.93
CA GLN A 107 -13.88 -5.93 -5.48
C GLN A 107 -12.72 -5.18 -4.84
N TRP A 108 -13.00 -4.53 -3.72
CA TRP A 108 -11.98 -3.91 -2.88
C TRP A 108 -11.31 -4.96 -1.99
N TYR A 109 -9.99 -4.84 -1.88
CA TYR A 109 -9.14 -5.63 -0.99
C TYR A 109 -8.23 -4.70 -0.21
N LYS A 110 -7.62 -5.20 0.87
CA LYS A 110 -6.54 -4.51 1.58
C LYS A 110 -5.23 -5.27 1.53
N THR A 111 -4.13 -4.52 1.58
CA THR A 111 -2.79 -5.05 1.83
C THR A 111 -1.96 -4.04 2.61
N THR A 112 -0.82 -4.47 3.14
CA THR A 112 0.09 -3.61 3.89
C THR A 112 1.49 -3.72 3.31
N VAL A 113 2.10 -2.59 3.00
CA VAL A 113 3.52 -2.51 2.65
C VAL A 113 4.27 -1.94 3.85
N THR A 114 5.24 -2.70 4.37
CA THR A 114 6.09 -2.29 5.49
C THR A 114 7.48 -2.01 5.00
N PHE A 115 7.99 -0.82 5.33
CA PHE A 115 9.37 -0.43 5.10
C PHE A 115 10.15 -0.45 6.42
N SER A 116 11.41 -0.87 6.37
CA SER A 116 12.31 -0.82 7.51
C SER A 116 13.72 -0.42 7.08
N TRP A 117 14.33 0.53 7.78
CA TRP A 117 15.68 1.02 7.50
C TRP A 117 16.45 1.29 8.79
N ARG A 118 17.77 1.34 8.69
CA ARG A 118 18.63 1.72 9.83
C ARG A 118 18.55 3.24 10.02
N LYS A 119 18.40 3.68 11.27
CA LYS A 119 18.43 5.11 11.63
C LYS A 119 19.76 5.76 11.29
#